data_AF-A0A2V8FIM8-F1
#
_entry.id   AF-A0A2V8FIM8-F1
#
_cell.length_a   1.000
_cell.length_b   1.000
_cell.length_c   1.000
_cell.angle_alpha   90.00
_cell.angle_beta   90.00
_cell.angle_gamma   90.00
#
_symmetry.space_group_name_H-M   'P 1'
#
loop_
_entity.id
_entity.type
_entity.pdbx_description
1 polymer ?
#
loop_
_entity_poly.entity_id
_entity_poly.type
_entity_poly.pdbx_seq_one_letter_code
_entity_poly.pdbx_strand_id
1 'polypeptide(L)'
;MFAAPWLLALFAGCGAGGGQPAQQAATAHPTPAPEGASEWFVDRAEATGLSFVHVNGMTGRFYQPEISGSGVALFDYDNDGDLDVFLVQGGTLEAGHGQPRAARADAGGRLYRNDLEVRPDGTRILRFTDVTKTSGMMDRPLPHRIRAESDVSQQR
;
A
#
# COMPACT_ATOMS: atom_id res chain seq x y z
N MET A 1 62.51 -47.51 0.23
CA MET A 1 61.79 -46.75 1.27
C MET A 1 60.94 -45.70 0.55
N PHE A 2 59.61 -45.79 0.72
CA PHE A 2 58.51 -44.85 0.31
C PHE A 2 58.40 -44.56 -1.21
N ALA A 3 57.40 -44.98 -2.00
CA ALA A 3 55.95 -45.17 -1.86
C ALA A 3 55.15 -43.89 -1.54
N ALA A 4 54.58 -43.25 -2.58
CA ALA A 4 53.24 -42.63 -2.56
C ALA A 4 52.85 -42.15 -3.98
N PRO A 5 51.71 -42.62 -4.54
CA PRO A 5 51.19 -42.16 -5.83
C PRO A 5 50.31 -40.93 -5.64
N TRP A 6 50.42 -39.96 -6.55
CA TRP A 6 49.53 -38.80 -6.59
C TRP A 6 48.27 -39.19 -7.36
N LEU A 7 47.14 -39.29 -6.65
CA LEU A 7 45.81 -39.37 -7.25
C LEU A 7 45.49 -38.01 -7.90
N LEU A 8 45.35 -37.99 -9.23
CA LEU A 8 44.61 -36.94 -9.92
C LEU A 8 43.10 -37.20 -9.71
N ALA A 9 42.42 -36.31 -8.99
CA ALA A 9 40.96 -36.25 -8.98
C ALA A 9 40.49 -35.36 -10.15
N LEU A 10 39.90 -35.97 -11.18
CA LEU A 10 39.12 -35.24 -12.18
C LEU A 10 37.71 -35.00 -11.64
N PHE A 11 37.39 -33.75 -11.31
CA PHE A 11 36.00 -33.33 -11.16
C PHE A 11 35.50 -32.80 -12.52
N ALA A 12 34.77 -33.65 -13.24
CA ALA A 12 33.94 -33.22 -14.36
C ALA A 12 32.65 -32.59 -13.80
N GLY A 13 32.67 -31.28 -13.54
CA GLY A 13 31.48 -30.50 -13.25
C GLY A 13 30.94 -29.87 -14.54
N CYS A 14 29.74 -30.25 -14.95
CA CYS A 14 29.06 -29.69 -16.11
C CYS A 14 28.88 -28.17 -15.99
N GLY A 15 29.12 -27.48 -17.11
CA GLY A 15 29.18 -26.04 -17.23
C GLY A 15 27.87 -25.28 -17.00
N ALA A 16 28.06 -23.98 -16.84
CA ALA A 16 27.06 -22.95 -16.61
C ALA A 16 25.99 -22.88 -17.71
N GLY A 17 24.73 -22.79 -17.29
CA GLY A 17 23.59 -22.42 -18.12
C GLY A 17 22.53 -21.75 -17.25
N GLY A 18 22.54 -20.42 -17.24
CA GLY A 18 21.52 -19.47 -16.76
C GLY A 18 20.41 -19.98 -15.83
N GLY A 19 20.58 -19.81 -14.52
CA GLY A 19 19.46 -19.80 -13.59
C GLY A 19 18.62 -18.54 -13.80
N GLN A 20 17.56 -18.63 -14.61
CA GLN A 20 16.45 -17.68 -14.53
C GLN A 20 15.91 -17.72 -13.09
N PRO A 21 15.72 -16.58 -12.39
CA PRO A 21 14.87 -16.60 -11.21
C PRO A 21 13.50 -17.08 -11.66
N ALA A 22 13.08 -18.23 -11.14
CA ALA A 22 11.74 -18.76 -11.33
C ALA A 22 10.77 -17.75 -10.70
N GLN A 23 10.22 -16.88 -11.53
CA GLN A 23 9.04 -16.09 -11.22
C GLN A 23 7.84 -17.05 -11.30
N GLN A 24 7.78 -18.00 -10.37
CA GLN A 24 6.56 -18.72 -10.06
C GLN A 24 5.69 -17.75 -9.30
N ALA A 25 4.84 -17.04 -10.04
CA ALA A 25 3.60 -16.55 -9.48
C ALA A 25 2.90 -17.77 -8.89
N ALA A 26 2.85 -17.86 -7.56
CA ALA A 26 2.06 -18.85 -6.88
C ALA A 26 0.59 -18.58 -7.24
N THR A 27 0.09 -19.24 -8.26
CA THR A 27 -1.35 -19.50 -8.37
C THR A 27 -1.67 -20.46 -7.23
N ALA A 28 -1.91 -19.90 -6.04
CA ALA A 28 -2.53 -20.66 -4.98
C ALA A 28 -3.86 -21.19 -5.53
N HIS A 29 -3.93 -22.50 -5.76
CA HIS A 29 -5.21 -23.15 -5.93
C HIS A 29 -5.96 -22.97 -4.60
N PRO A 30 -7.20 -22.46 -4.59
CA PRO A 30 -7.97 -22.45 -3.35
C PRO A 30 -8.22 -23.91 -2.96
N THR A 31 -7.63 -24.33 -1.84
CA THR A 31 -8.06 -25.55 -1.15
C THR A 31 -9.55 -25.37 -0.83
N PRO A 32 -10.43 -26.27 -1.25
CA PRO A 32 -11.85 -26.16 -0.91
C PRO A 32 -11.97 -26.12 0.61
N ALA A 33 -12.61 -25.06 1.13
CA ALA A 33 -12.93 -24.96 2.53
C ALA A 33 -13.74 -26.20 2.95
N PRO A 34 -13.52 -26.74 4.16
CA PRO A 34 -14.30 -27.89 4.63
C PRO A 34 -15.79 -27.56 4.57
N GLU A 35 -16.57 -28.48 3.99
CA GLU A 35 -18.02 -28.34 3.87
C GLU A 35 -18.63 -28.12 5.25
N GLY A 36 -19.26 -26.95 5.45
CA GLY A 36 -19.90 -26.55 6.71
C GLY A 36 -19.13 -25.53 7.56
N ALA A 37 -17.94 -25.08 7.16
CA ALA A 37 -17.30 -23.94 7.80
C ALA A 37 -18.00 -22.64 7.36
N SER A 38 -18.76 -22.02 8.26
CA SER A 38 -19.26 -20.66 8.04
C SER A 38 -18.08 -19.68 8.09
N GLU A 39 -17.95 -18.80 7.11
CA GLU A 39 -16.93 -17.76 7.12
C GLU A 39 -17.12 -16.85 8.34
N TRP A 40 -16.09 -16.72 9.18
CA TRP A 40 -16.13 -15.82 10.35
C TRP A 40 -16.11 -14.34 9.95
N PHE A 41 -15.56 -14.05 8.78
CA PHE A 41 -15.49 -12.71 8.22
C PHE A 41 -15.89 -12.77 6.76
N VAL A 42 -16.59 -11.75 6.31
CA VAL A 42 -16.98 -11.58 4.91
C VAL A 42 -16.39 -10.26 4.46
N ASP A 43 -15.60 -10.27 3.40
CA ASP A 43 -15.15 -9.03 2.75
C ASP A 43 -16.35 -8.34 2.10
N ARG A 44 -16.58 -7.09 2.48
CA ARG A 44 -17.66 -6.25 1.96
C ARG A 44 -17.14 -4.97 1.31
N ALA A 45 -15.83 -4.76 1.23
CA ALA A 45 -15.26 -3.49 0.79
C ALA A 45 -15.77 -3.09 -0.59
N GLU A 46 -15.66 -3.98 -1.59
CA GLU A 46 -16.16 -3.71 -2.94
C GLU A 46 -17.69 -3.54 -2.95
N ALA A 47 -18.41 -4.41 -2.23
CA ALA A 47 -19.88 -4.39 -2.19
C ALA A 47 -20.45 -3.10 -1.57
N THR A 48 -19.71 -2.47 -0.65
CA THR A 48 -20.11 -1.21 -0.03
C THR A 48 -19.51 0.02 -0.72
N GLY A 49 -18.60 -0.15 -1.69
CA GLY A 49 -17.98 0.97 -2.42
C GLY A 49 -16.65 1.47 -1.86
N LEU A 50 -16.07 0.79 -0.87
CA LEU A 50 -14.71 1.06 -0.39
C LEU A 50 -13.67 0.47 -1.35
N SER A 51 -13.05 1.33 -2.16
CA SER A 51 -12.04 0.93 -3.16
C SER A 51 -10.69 1.61 -2.93
N PHE A 52 -9.82 0.99 -2.13
CA PHE A 52 -8.54 1.58 -1.78
C PHE A 52 -7.41 0.56 -1.85
N VAL A 53 -6.28 0.99 -2.43
CA VAL A 53 -5.03 0.24 -2.43
C VAL A 53 -3.96 1.11 -1.78
N HIS A 54 -3.37 0.60 -0.70
CA HIS A 54 -2.25 1.27 -0.05
C HIS A 54 -0.96 1.05 -0.82
N VAL A 55 -0.25 2.14 -1.10
CA VAL A 55 1.10 2.15 -1.64
C VAL A 55 2.05 2.61 -0.54
N ASN A 56 2.82 1.67 0.01
CA ASN A 56 3.79 1.95 1.08
C ASN A 56 5.11 2.59 0.57
N GLY A 57 5.29 2.71 -0.74
CA GLY A 57 6.49 3.32 -1.31
C GLY A 57 7.72 2.42 -1.37
N MET A 58 7.56 1.11 -1.18
CA MET A 58 8.67 0.16 -1.01
C MET A 58 9.78 0.27 -2.07
N THR A 59 11.02 0.40 -1.58
CA THR A 59 12.27 0.42 -2.35
C THR A 59 13.14 -0.81 -2.06
N GLY A 60 12.83 -1.57 -1.01
CA GLY A 60 13.63 -2.70 -0.53
C GLY A 60 14.73 -2.30 0.46
N ARG A 61 14.74 -1.02 0.89
CA ARG A 61 15.65 -0.51 1.92
C ARG A 61 15.09 -0.59 3.33
N PHE A 62 13.85 -1.07 3.47
CA PHE A 62 13.17 -1.27 4.75
C PHE A 62 13.05 0.02 5.57
N TYR A 63 12.76 1.14 4.91
CA TYR A 63 12.36 2.34 5.63
C TYR A 63 11.11 2.05 6.47
N GLN A 64 10.95 2.75 7.59
CA GLN A 64 9.83 2.51 8.51
C GLN A 64 8.44 2.52 7.82
N PRO A 65 8.16 3.41 6.83
CA PRO A 65 6.91 3.35 6.06
C PRO A 65 6.73 2.10 5.20
N GLU A 66 7.81 1.41 4.79
CA GLU A 66 7.71 0.18 3.97
C GLU A 66 7.22 -1.02 4.78
N ILE A 67 7.59 -1.06 6.06
CA ILE A 67 7.29 -2.16 6.99
C ILE A 67 6.05 -1.89 7.85
N SER A 68 5.50 -0.68 7.77
CA SER A 68 4.29 -0.28 8.50
C SER A 68 3.11 -0.26 7.54
N GLY A 69 1.96 -0.71 8.03
CA GLY A 69 0.71 -0.63 7.27
C GLY A 69 0.18 0.81 7.15
N SER A 70 -0.89 0.95 6.37
CA SER A 70 -1.71 2.17 6.32
C SER A 70 -2.37 2.46 7.67
N GLY A 71 -2.93 3.67 7.80
CA GLY A 71 -3.79 4.08 8.91
C GLY A 71 -5.23 4.31 8.46
N VAL A 72 -6.16 4.18 9.41
CA VAL A 72 -7.58 4.48 9.20
C VAL A 72 -8.07 5.41 10.31
N ALA A 73 -8.97 6.34 9.97
CA ALA A 73 -9.73 7.12 10.93
C ALA A 73 -11.23 6.96 10.66
N LEU A 74 -12.02 6.93 11.74
CA LEU A 74 -13.48 6.93 11.71
C LEU A 74 -13.98 8.19 12.40
N PHE A 75 -14.76 8.99 11.71
CA PHE A 75 -15.35 10.23 12.23
C PHE A 75 -16.52 10.66 11.35
N ASP A 76 -17.41 11.49 11.88
CA ASP A 76 -18.54 12.07 11.15
C ASP A 76 -18.07 13.36 10.45
N TYR A 77 -17.81 13.30 9.14
CA TYR A 77 -17.24 14.37 8.32
C TYR A 77 -18.27 15.44 7.95
N ASP A 78 -19.51 15.04 7.65
CA ASP A 78 -20.57 15.97 7.24
C ASP A 78 -21.70 16.17 8.27
N ASN A 79 -21.53 15.61 9.46
CA ASN A 79 -22.40 15.77 10.63
C ASN A 79 -23.81 15.20 10.39
N ASP A 80 -23.90 14.07 9.69
CA ASP A 80 -25.15 13.37 9.43
C ASP A 80 -25.46 12.26 10.46
N GLY A 81 -24.52 12.02 11.39
CA GLY A 81 -24.65 11.09 12.50
C GLY A 81 -24.18 9.67 12.20
N ASP A 82 -23.62 9.41 11.02
CA ASP A 82 -22.94 8.17 10.70
C ASP A 82 -21.41 8.34 10.66
N LEU A 83 -20.64 7.24 10.63
CA LEU A 83 -19.18 7.31 10.67
C LEU A 83 -18.59 7.12 9.27
N ASP A 84 -17.85 8.12 8.84
CA ASP A 84 -17.07 8.13 7.60
C ASP A 84 -15.71 7.48 7.79
N VAL A 85 -15.09 7.09 6.67
CA VAL A 85 -13.82 6.38 6.65
C VAL A 85 -12.77 7.21 5.94
N PHE A 86 -11.68 7.52 6.64
CA PHE A 86 -10.47 8.08 6.02
C PHE A 86 -9.34 7.06 6.02
N LEU A 87 -8.75 6.83 4.84
CA LEU A 87 -7.65 5.89 4.62
C LEU A 87 -6.37 6.65 4.27
N VAL A 88 -5.32 6.42 5.06
CA VAL A 88 -4.03 7.09 4.91
C VAL A 88 -3.24 6.44 3.78
N GLN A 89 -2.79 7.26 2.84
CA GLN A 89 -1.96 6.80 1.74
C GLN A 89 -0.48 7.05 2.02
N GLY A 90 0.38 6.16 1.51
CA GLY A 90 1.81 6.39 1.48
C GLY A 90 2.23 7.16 0.23
N GLY A 91 3.49 7.05 -0.15
CA GLY A 91 3.99 7.76 -1.32
C GLY A 91 5.37 7.29 -1.72
N THR A 92 5.89 7.85 -2.81
CA THR A 92 7.26 7.56 -3.25
C THR A 92 8.26 8.11 -2.22
N LEU A 93 9.10 7.24 -1.67
CA LEU A 93 10.11 7.63 -0.67
C LEU A 93 11.36 8.27 -1.31
N GLU A 94 11.71 7.90 -2.54
CA GLU A 94 12.87 8.43 -3.24
C GLU A 94 12.57 8.87 -4.68
N ALA A 95 13.03 10.07 -5.05
CA ALA A 95 12.91 10.58 -6.41
C ALA A 95 13.76 9.74 -7.37
N GLY A 96 13.12 9.11 -8.36
CA GLY A 96 13.81 8.36 -9.43
C GLY A 96 13.82 6.84 -9.28
N HIS A 97 13.47 6.31 -8.10
CA HIS A 97 13.22 4.87 -7.97
C HIS A 97 11.80 4.56 -8.49
N GLY A 98 11.73 3.59 -9.41
CA GLY A 98 10.59 3.34 -10.29
C GLY A 98 9.33 2.86 -9.57
N GLN A 99 8.58 3.81 -9.00
CA GLN A 99 7.17 3.60 -8.71
C GLN A 99 6.38 3.74 -10.03
N PRO A 100 5.43 2.84 -10.34
CA PRO A 100 4.52 3.02 -11.47
C PRO A 100 3.87 4.40 -11.38
N ARG A 101 3.70 5.09 -12.52
CA ARG A 101 3.12 6.45 -12.54
C ARG A 101 1.74 6.54 -11.85
N ALA A 102 0.98 5.45 -11.83
CA ALA A 102 -0.26 5.31 -11.08
C ALA A 102 -0.07 5.51 -9.55
N ALA A 103 1.01 4.96 -8.97
CA ALA A 103 1.35 5.12 -7.56
C ALA A 103 1.72 6.57 -7.17
N ARG A 104 2.11 7.41 -8.14
CA ARG A 104 2.36 8.84 -7.93
C ARG A 104 1.10 9.70 -8.08
N ALA A 105 0.16 9.28 -8.91
CA ALA A 105 -1.08 10.02 -9.16
C ALA A 105 -2.06 9.93 -7.98
N ASP A 106 -1.94 8.88 -7.16
CA ASP A 106 -2.78 8.61 -6.00
C ASP A 106 -2.08 8.93 -4.66
N ALA A 107 -1.09 9.84 -4.62
CA ALA A 107 -0.26 10.09 -3.43
C ALA A 107 -0.95 10.82 -2.25
N GLY A 108 -2.29 10.81 -2.20
CA GLY A 108 -3.07 11.37 -1.09
C GLY A 108 -4.02 10.34 -0.50
N GLY A 109 -4.35 10.51 0.79
CA GLY A 109 -5.35 9.69 1.45
C GLY A 109 -6.71 9.75 0.74
N ARG A 110 -7.60 8.82 1.07
CA ARG A 110 -8.96 8.80 0.54
C ARG A 110 -9.97 9.00 1.66
N LEU A 111 -10.95 9.87 1.42
CA LEU A 111 -12.08 10.07 2.30
C LEU A 111 -13.33 9.48 1.65
N TYR A 112 -13.99 8.61 2.39
CA TYR A 112 -15.23 7.97 2.01
C TYR A 112 -16.33 8.42 2.94
N ARG A 113 -17.35 9.06 2.39
CA ARG A 113 -18.57 9.35 3.14
C ARG A 113 -19.43 8.10 3.20
N ASN A 114 -19.91 7.73 4.36
CA ASN A 114 -20.91 6.69 4.54
C ASN A 114 -22.29 7.28 4.26
N ASP A 115 -23.06 6.65 3.38
CA ASP A 115 -24.42 7.04 3.02
C ASP A 115 -25.37 5.99 3.63
N LEU A 116 -25.36 5.84 4.95
CA LEU A 116 -26.09 4.77 5.66
C LEU A 116 -27.60 4.89 5.43
N GLU A 117 -28.20 3.86 4.84
CA GLU A 117 -29.66 3.72 4.80
C GLU A 117 -30.13 2.78 5.91
N VAL A 118 -31.03 3.27 6.78
CA VAL A 118 -31.75 2.44 7.75
C VAL A 118 -33.20 2.30 7.29
N ARG A 119 -33.58 1.09 6.90
CA ARG A 119 -34.96 0.78 6.47
C ARG A 119 -35.92 0.72 7.65
N PRO A 120 -37.25 0.83 7.41
CA PRO A 120 -38.26 0.71 8.47
C PRO A 120 -38.23 -0.60 9.25
N ASP A 121 -37.72 -1.67 8.66
CA ASP A 121 -37.54 -2.98 9.28
C ASP A 121 -36.25 -3.09 10.14
N GLY A 122 -35.47 -2.00 10.22
CA GLY A 122 -34.20 -1.94 10.93
C GLY A 122 -32.99 -2.45 10.13
N THR A 123 -33.19 -2.93 8.90
CA THR A 123 -32.09 -3.34 8.02
C THR A 123 -31.22 -2.15 7.68
N ARG A 124 -29.90 -2.33 7.78
CA ARG A 124 -28.89 -1.31 7.46
C ARG A 124 -28.22 -1.64 6.13
N ILE A 125 -28.15 -0.66 5.24
CA ILE A 125 -27.40 -0.76 3.99
C ILE A 125 -26.23 0.21 4.09
N LEU A 126 -25.03 -0.35 4.19
CA LEU A 126 -23.79 0.41 4.12
C LEU A 126 -23.46 0.73 2.67
N ARG A 127 -23.20 2.01 2.39
CA ARG A 127 -22.67 2.49 1.11
C ARG A 127 -21.64 3.57 1.41
N PHE A 128 -20.52 3.52 0.72
CA PHE A 128 -19.47 4.52 0.82
C PHE A 128 -19.30 5.21 -0.53
N THR A 129 -19.28 6.53 -0.49
CA THR A 129 -19.00 7.39 -1.64
C THR A 129 -17.63 8.03 -1.47
N ASP A 130 -16.74 7.87 -2.46
CA ASP A 130 -15.44 8.56 -2.47
C ASP A 130 -15.67 10.07 -2.67
N VAL A 131 -15.50 10.83 -1.59
CA VAL A 131 -15.64 12.30 -1.57
C VAL A 131 -14.28 13.00 -1.52
N THR A 132 -13.19 12.27 -1.77
CA THR A 132 -11.80 12.76 -1.65
C THR A 132 -11.55 14.06 -2.42
N LYS A 133 -12.15 14.21 -3.60
CA LYS A 133 -12.01 15.42 -4.43
C LYS A 133 -12.87 16.57 -3.94
N THR A 134 -14.10 16.28 -3.54
CA THR A 134 -15.07 17.29 -3.11
C THR A 134 -14.85 17.75 -1.68
N SER A 135 -14.06 17.04 -0.90
CA SER A 135 -13.82 17.36 0.51
C SER A 135 -12.89 18.55 0.74
N GLY A 136 -12.24 19.07 -0.32
CA GLY A 136 -11.24 20.13 -0.22
C GLY A 136 -9.88 19.65 0.31
N MET A 137 -9.72 18.37 0.66
CA MET A 137 -8.46 17.82 1.16
C MET A 137 -7.33 17.85 0.11
N MET A 138 -7.69 17.76 -1.17
CA MET A 138 -6.73 17.81 -2.28
C MET A 138 -6.39 19.24 -2.73
N ASP A 139 -7.08 20.26 -2.20
CA ASP A 139 -6.79 21.67 -2.47
C ASP A 139 -5.63 22.13 -1.59
N ARG A 140 -4.40 21.83 -2.03
CA ARG A 140 -3.20 22.48 -1.50
C ARG A 140 -2.58 23.38 -2.56
N PRO A 141 -2.83 24.70 -2.53
CA PRO A 141 -1.91 25.63 -3.14
C PRO A 141 -0.59 25.50 -2.38
N LEU A 142 0.47 25.05 -3.05
CA LEU A 142 1.81 25.08 -2.47
C LEU A 142 2.09 26.54 -2.08
N PRO A 143 2.38 26.87 -0.80
CA PRO A 143 2.86 28.20 -0.47
C PRO A 143 4.14 28.44 -1.26
N HIS A 144 4.10 29.54 -2.01
CA HIS A 144 5.22 30.18 -2.66
C HIS A 144 6.45 30.16 -1.75
N ARG A 145 7.49 29.45 -2.20
CA ARG A 145 8.92 29.64 -1.89
C ARG A 145 9.18 30.36 -0.55
N ILE A 146 9.51 29.61 0.51
CA ILE A 146 10.22 30.15 1.66
C ILE A 146 11.47 30.85 1.11
N ARG A 147 11.52 32.18 1.17
CA ARG A 147 12.76 32.92 0.94
C ARG A 147 13.69 32.53 2.09
N ALA A 148 14.82 31.90 1.78
CA ALA A 148 15.91 31.83 2.72
C ALA A 148 16.32 33.28 3.04
N GLU A 149 16.07 33.70 4.28
CA GLU A 149 16.57 34.97 4.80
C GLU A 149 18.08 34.83 4.97
N SER A 150 18.83 35.18 3.94
CA SER A 150 20.24 35.54 4.04
C SER A 150 20.31 37.00 4.48
N ASP A 151 20.10 37.27 5.78
CA ASP A 151 20.43 38.58 6.34
C ASP A 151 21.01 38.43 7.75
N VAL A 152 22.24 37.93 7.79
CA VAL A 152 23.16 38.08 8.94
C VAL A 152 24.44 38.69 8.38
N SER A 153 24.41 39.98 8.00
CA SER A 153 25.66 40.73 7.80
C SER A 153 25.54 42.26 7.85
N GLN A 154 24.54 42.86 8.50
CA GLN A 154 24.46 44.33 8.61
C GLN A 154 24.15 44.83 10.03
N GLN A 155 24.83 44.25 11.01
CA GLN A 155 24.98 44.92 12.31
C GLN A 155 26.42 44.74 12.81
N ARG A 156 27.28 45.65 12.34
CA ARG A 156 28.58 45.94 12.91
C ARG A 156 28.72 47.44 13.06
#